data_AF-A0A7S1Q6K8-F1
#
_entry.id   AF-A0A7S1Q6K8-F1
#
_cell.length_a   1.000
_cell.length_b   1.000
_cell.length_c   1.000
_cell.angle_alpha   90.00
_cell.angle_beta   90.00
_cell.angle_gamma   90.00
#
_symmetry.space_group_name_H-M   'P 1'
#
loop_
_entity.id
_entity.type
_entity.pdbx_description
1 polymer ?
#
loop_
_entity_poly.entity_id
_entity_poly.type
_entity_poly.pdbx_seq_one_letter_code
_entity_poly.pdbx_strand_id
1 'polypeptide(L)'
;CGSGGGCAAEVHHRGDAMLQAQSKLHRLSMAQAEADSLLAAEAQPLEMPSPTEDSEVLEEGFEVVEDSEVLGAAMEIVEVVNRGSIEAAEAQDLEAHPDNVTEAMDVLSKAEEDMSVNDAVHNGAVITRDGVNSVTGMQPMDTDCGGNDTDCVEGDMKAASHEQLLLLQGLSERAQWVGAGRPWDNAAVKYCFASDVSDRVKKLWHLATAQISRAVPCITFQDVGNSGGWSSTHKRTQQTCDSTTAIFVQSKPSGGCWSFVGQIRGFSQGLQLHDPGCTSLGTVIHEIGHSLGMAHEQSRPDRSSYVTVHWENIRDGKGHNFEISQRGYTDQDYDYLSVMHYTRRAFTKNGSATITTPGGQHDRVIGQDLGLSQADADQLAAMYRGVQAQCSSNSIDTATKSCIDRGGHECSQCSDTQDYKMCCGCGGGMTFQCWSGQDCPPSPAPLPRV
;
A
#
# COMPACT_ATOMS: atom_id res chain seq x y z
N CYS A 1 -29.81 -2.78 46.56
CA CYS A 1 -30.17 -4.18 46.87
C CYS A 1 -31.56 -4.25 47.49
N GLY A 2 -32.53 -4.75 46.74
CA GLY A 2 -33.86 -5.12 47.23
C GLY A 2 -34.32 -6.37 46.46
N SER A 3 -34.44 -7.47 47.20
CA SER A 3 -35.09 -8.76 46.90
C SER A 3 -34.91 -9.41 45.51
N GLY A 4 -34.10 -10.47 45.47
CA GLY A 4 -34.06 -11.45 44.38
C GLY A 4 -32.64 -11.96 44.19
N GLY A 5 -32.37 -13.21 44.55
CA GLY A 5 -31.02 -13.78 44.64
C GLY A 5 -30.17 -13.66 43.37
N GLY A 6 -28.88 -13.34 43.57
CA GLY A 6 -27.88 -13.33 42.50
C GLY A 6 -26.71 -12.39 42.76
N CYS A 7 -26.00 -12.49 43.91
CA CYS A 7 -24.81 -11.65 44.15
C CYS A 7 -23.62 -12.40 44.80
N ALA A 8 -23.56 -13.74 44.72
CA ALA A 8 -22.46 -14.50 45.31
C ALA A 8 -21.42 -15.01 44.28
N ALA A 9 -21.77 -15.11 42.98
CA ALA A 9 -20.85 -15.63 41.95
C ALA A 9 -20.02 -14.55 41.23
N GLU A 10 -20.51 -13.30 41.20
CA GLU A 10 -19.87 -12.21 40.43
C GLU A 10 -18.72 -11.52 41.18
N VAL A 11 -18.68 -11.63 42.51
CA VAL A 11 -17.64 -10.98 43.34
C VAL A 11 -16.34 -11.80 43.36
N HIS A 12 -16.41 -13.13 43.21
CA HIS A 12 -15.22 -13.99 43.14
C HIS A 12 -14.48 -13.84 41.80
N HIS A 13 -15.20 -13.76 40.67
CA HIS A 13 -14.58 -13.59 39.35
C HIS A 13 -13.90 -12.23 39.15
N ARG A 14 -14.43 -11.16 39.76
CA ARG A 14 -13.79 -9.83 39.70
C ARG A 14 -12.57 -9.71 40.62
N GLY A 15 -12.53 -10.45 41.73
CA GLY A 15 -11.38 -10.49 42.64
C GLY A 15 -10.14 -11.12 42.00
N ASP A 16 -10.31 -12.24 41.28
CA ASP A 16 -9.21 -12.93 40.60
C ASP A 16 -8.71 -12.16 39.37
N ALA A 17 -9.61 -11.53 38.60
CA ALA A 17 -9.23 -10.67 37.47
C ALA A 17 -8.43 -9.43 37.92
N MET A 18 -8.77 -8.85 39.08
CA MET A 18 -8.06 -7.69 39.63
C MET A 18 -6.67 -8.08 40.18
N LEU A 19 -6.53 -9.27 40.79
CA LEU A 19 -5.23 -9.79 41.20
C LEU A 19 -4.31 -10.12 40.00
N GLN A 20 -4.87 -10.66 38.92
CA GLN A 20 -4.13 -10.93 37.69
C GLN A 20 -3.69 -9.63 36.99
N ALA A 21 -4.55 -8.61 36.97
CA ALA A 21 -4.21 -7.29 36.43
C ALA A 21 -3.11 -6.58 37.24
N GLN A 22 -3.15 -6.67 38.58
CA GLN A 22 -2.11 -6.09 39.45
C GLN A 22 -0.77 -6.83 39.31
N SER A 23 -0.79 -8.16 39.15
CA SER A 23 0.41 -8.97 38.87
C SER A 23 1.04 -8.61 37.52
N LYS A 24 0.22 -8.38 36.48
CA LYS A 24 0.68 -7.99 35.14
C LYS A 24 1.27 -6.56 35.11
N LEU A 25 0.64 -5.62 35.81
CA LEU A 25 1.16 -4.26 36.00
C LEU A 25 2.49 -4.22 36.76
N HIS A 26 2.67 -5.09 37.77
CA HIS A 26 3.92 -5.17 38.51
C HIS A 26 5.08 -5.74 37.67
N ARG A 27 4.80 -6.69 36.77
CA ARG A 27 5.80 -7.21 35.81
C ARG A 27 6.21 -6.16 34.78
N LEU A 28 5.25 -5.36 34.28
CA LEU A 28 5.53 -4.26 33.36
C LEU A 28 6.36 -3.15 34.01
N SER A 29 6.14 -2.83 35.29
CA SER A 29 6.97 -1.83 35.97
C SER A 29 8.40 -2.30 36.23
N MET A 30 8.62 -3.62 36.37
CA MET A 30 9.96 -4.20 36.53
C MET A 30 10.73 -4.20 35.20
N ALA A 31 10.05 -4.52 34.08
CA ALA A 31 10.64 -4.47 32.74
C ALA A 31 11.01 -3.05 32.30
N GLN A 32 10.19 -2.05 32.64
CA GLN A 32 10.51 -0.64 32.38
C GLN A 32 11.74 -0.16 33.16
N ALA A 33 11.91 -0.62 34.42
CA ALA A 33 13.06 -0.27 35.23
C ALA A 33 14.38 -0.91 34.74
N GLU A 34 14.29 -2.09 34.11
CA GLU A 34 15.45 -2.74 33.45
C GLU A 34 15.83 -2.02 32.14
N ALA A 35 14.85 -1.55 31.36
CA ALA A 35 15.09 -0.75 30.15
C ALA A 35 15.73 0.62 30.44
N ASP A 36 15.26 1.31 31.49
CA ASP A 36 15.82 2.61 31.90
C ASP A 36 17.26 2.47 32.45
N SER A 37 17.63 1.30 32.99
CA SER A 37 18.99 1.01 33.45
C SER A 37 19.96 0.74 32.29
N LEU A 38 19.48 0.32 31.12
CA LEU A 38 20.31 0.05 29.94
C LEU A 38 20.61 1.32 29.14
N LEU A 39 19.69 2.30 29.12
CA LEU A 39 19.86 3.58 28.43
C LEU A 39 20.84 4.55 29.11
N ALA A 40 21.24 4.31 30.36
CA ALA A 40 22.15 5.17 31.11
C ALA A 40 23.65 4.83 30.91
N ALA A 41 23.99 3.79 30.13
CA ALA A 41 25.35 3.25 30.05
C ALA A 41 26.23 3.77 28.89
N GLU A 42 25.71 4.49 27.90
CA GLU A 42 26.51 4.93 26.75
C GLU A 42 26.48 6.45 26.54
N ALA A 43 27.35 7.14 27.26
CA ALA A 43 27.72 8.51 26.92
C ALA A 43 29.17 8.80 27.34
N GLN A 44 30.14 8.48 26.47
CA GLN A 44 31.45 9.14 26.47
C GLN A 44 31.94 9.39 25.03
N PRO A 45 32.60 10.54 24.76
CA PRO A 45 32.92 10.97 23.41
C PRO A 45 34.30 10.48 22.96
N LEU A 46 34.46 10.13 21.68
CA LEU A 46 35.79 9.85 21.11
C LEU A 46 36.04 10.64 19.82
N GLU A 47 37.29 11.11 19.75
CA GLU A 47 37.90 12.00 18.76
C GLU A 47 38.17 11.32 17.41
N MET A 48 38.21 12.10 16.33
CA MET A 48 38.54 11.64 14.97
C MET A 48 40.04 11.56 14.70
N PRO A 49 40.46 10.63 13.82
CA PRO A 49 41.55 10.91 12.87
C PRO A 49 41.21 10.56 11.39
N SER A 50 42.05 11.10 10.51
CA SER A 50 41.97 11.23 9.03
C SER A 50 42.42 9.99 8.22
N PRO A 51 42.28 9.97 6.87
CA PRO A 51 42.03 8.75 6.09
C PRO A 51 43.27 8.13 5.42
N THR A 52 43.25 6.80 5.25
CA THR A 52 44.01 6.07 4.21
C THR A 52 43.27 4.79 3.78
N GLU A 53 43.49 4.42 2.52
CA GLU A 53 42.92 3.36 1.69
C GLU A 53 42.97 1.95 2.30
N ASP A 54 41.87 1.18 2.20
CA ASP A 54 41.77 -0.08 1.44
C ASP A 54 40.41 -0.76 1.66
N SER A 55 39.97 -1.51 0.66
CA SER A 55 38.74 -2.28 0.59
C SER A 55 38.70 -3.46 1.57
N GLU A 56 37.62 -3.60 2.35
CA GLU A 56 36.88 -4.86 2.63
C GLU A 56 35.77 -4.63 3.67
N VAL A 57 34.57 -5.12 3.32
CA VAL A 57 33.45 -5.64 4.15
C VAL A 57 33.27 -5.09 5.57
N LEU A 58 32.12 -4.44 5.82
CA LEU A 58 31.35 -4.58 7.07
C LEU A 58 29.83 -4.52 6.78
N GLU A 59 29.20 -5.68 6.89
CA GLU A 59 27.81 -5.80 7.34
C GLU A 59 27.77 -5.40 8.82
N GLU A 60 26.94 -4.43 9.18
CA GLU A 60 26.50 -4.26 10.57
C GLU A 60 24.97 -4.21 10.65
N GLY A 61 24.44 -5.32 11.15
CA GLY A 61 23.24 -5.53 11.97
C GLY A 61 22.15 -4.47 11.95
N PHE A 62 21.09 -4.73 11.19
CA PHE A 62 19.75 -4.29 11.55
C PHE A 62 19.15 -5.38 12.45
N GLU A 63 19.02 -5.11 13.76
CA GLU A 63 18.29 -5.99 14.67
C GLU A 63 16.79 -5.92 14.30
N VAL A 64 16.32 -6.91 13.54
CA VAL A 64 14.90 -7.10 13.26
C VAL A 64 14.28 -7.69 14.52
N VAL A 65 13.50 -6.87 15.24
CA VAL A 65 12.60 -7.38 16.28
C VAL A 65 11.47 -8.12 15.57
N GLU A 66 11.63 -9.44 15.40
CA GLU A 66 10.57 -10.32 14.91
C GLU A 66 9.57 -10.63 16.02
N ASP A 67 8.57 -9.77 16.21
CA ASP A 67 7.45 -10.10 17.08
C ASP A 67 6.44 -11.00 16.35
N SER A 68 6.51 -12.30 16.64
CA SER A 68 5.54 -13.31 16.21
C SER A 68 4.08 -13.02 16.64
N GLU A 69 3.88 -12.14 17.62
CA GLU A 69 2.56 -11.67 18.06
C GLU A 69 1.93 -10.69 17.05
N VAL A 70 2.73 -9.81 16.44
CA VAL A 70 2.30 -8.85 15.40
C VAL A 70 1.83 -9.56 14.12
N LEU A 71 2.53 -10.63 13.73
CA LEU A 71 2.17 -11.47 12.58
C LEU A 71 0.94 -12.36 12.84
N GLY A 72 0.70 -12.74 14.10
CA GLY A 72 -0.54 -13.40 14.53
C GLY A 72 -1.74 -12.46 14.44
N ALA A 73 -1.56 -11.23 14.93
CA ALA A 73 -2.54 -10.15 14.81
C ALA A 73 -2.80 -9.79 13.33
N ALA A 74 -1.79 -9.85 12.47
CA ALA A 74 -1.95 -9.68 11.02
C ALA A 74 -2.91 -10.63 10.36
N MET A 75 -2.75 -11.92 10.66
CA MET A 75 -3.60 -12.96 10.10
C MET A 75 -5.01 -12.90 10.69
N GLU A 76 -5.13 -12.53 11.96
CA GLU A 76 -6.42 -12.29 12.61
C GLU A 76 -7.11 -11.04 12.02
N ILE A 77 -6.38 -9.97 11.73
CA ILE A 77 -6.87 -8.79 11.01
C ILE A 77 -7.32 -9.15 9.59
N VAL A 78 -6.54 -9.94 8.83
CA VAL A 78 -6.94 -10.41 7.49
C VAL A 78 -8.17 -11.32 7.58
N GLU A 79 -8.27 -12.20 8.57
CA GLU A 79 -9.48 -13.01 8.83
C GLU A 79 -10.68 -12.14 9.26
N VAL A 80 -10.47 -11.08 10.04
CA VAL A 80 -11.51 -10.13 10.47
C VAL A 80 -11.99 -9.27 9.29
N VAL A 81 -11.07 -8.76 8.45
CA VAL A 81 -11.37 -8.07 7.19
C VAL A 81 -12.17 -8.97 6.26
N ASN A 82 -11.83 -10.26 6.17
CA ASN A 82 -12.58 -11.25 5.39
C ASN A 82 -13.93 -11.62 6.02
N ARG A 83 -14.06 -11.65 7.37
CA ARG A 83 -15.34 -11.84 8.08
C ARG A 83 -16.32 -10.70 7.86
N GLY A 84 -15.86 -9.51 7.48
CA GLY A 84 -16.69 -8.37 7.04
C GLY A 84 -17.54 -8.63 5.78
N SER A 85 -17.43 -9.82 5.18
CA SER A 85 -18.30 -10.33 4.12
C SER A 85 -19.60 -10.96 4.63
N ILE A 86 -19.80 -11.08 5.95
CA ILE A 86 -21.06 -11.50 6.57
C ILE A 86 -21.62 -10.29 7.31
N GLU A 87 -22.83 -9.90 6.89
CA GLU A 87 -23.79 -8.98 7.51
C GLU A 87 -23.35 -8.19 8.75
N ALA A 88 -23.54 -6.87 8.68
CA ALA A 88 -23.60 -5.98 9.82
C ALA A 88 -24.32 -6.60 11.02
N ALA A 89 -23.56 -7.11 11.98
CA ALA A 89 -24.01 -7.46 13.31
C ALA A 89 -22.83 -7.29 14.28
N GLU A 90 -22.98 -6.30 15.16
CA GLU A 90 -22.23 -6.14 16.41
C GLU A 90 -20.80 -5.59 16.31
N ALA A 91 -20.72 -4.31 15.91
CA ALA A 91 -19.61 -3.39 16.17
C ALA A 91 -19.43 -3.08 17.67
N GLN A 92 -19.43 -4.08 18.55
CA GLN A 92 -19.21 -3.89 20.00
C GLN A 92 -17.96 -4.56 20.56
N ASP A 93 -17.29 -5.45 19.83
CA ASP A 93 -16.03 -6.09 20.28
C ASP A 93 -14.77 -5.63 19.53
N LEU A 94 -14.88 -4.74 18.54
CA LEU A 94 -13.74 -4.15 17.81
C LEU A 94 -13.17 -2.88 18.47
N GLU A 95 -13.69 -2.46 19.62
CA GLU A 95 -13.10 -1.37 20.42
C GLU A 95 -11.85 -1.80 21.23
N ALA A 96 -11.49 -3.09 21.19
CA ALA A 96 -10.33 -3.61 21.92
C ALA A 96 -9.12 -3.84 20.99
N HIS A 97 -8.20 -2.87 20.98
CA HIS A 97 -6.79 -2.89 20.53
C HIS A 97 -6.41 -2.13 19.23
N PRO A 98 -6.48 -0.77 19.24
CA PRO A 98 -5.82 0.09 18.26
C PRO A 98 -4.47 0.63 18.77
N ASP A 99 -3.60 -0.19 19.37
CA ASP A 99 -2.43 0.38 20.08
C ASP A 99 -1.28 0.84 19.16
N ASN A 100 -1.29 0.55 17.85
CA ASN A 100 -0.42 1.25 16.89
C ASN A 100 -0.87 1.11 15.42
N VAL A 101 -1.39 2.18 14.80
CA VAL A 101 -1.72 2.21 13.35
C VAL A 101 -0.50 1.81 12.49
N THR A 102 0.69 2.17 12.94
CA THR A 102 1.98 1.84 12.31
C THR A 102 2.19 0.33 12.23
N GLU A 103 1.88 -0.39 13.30
CA GLU A 103 2.02 -1.84 13.39
C GLU A 103 1.01 -2.55 12.49
N ALA A 104 -0.25 -2.11 12.51
CA ALA A 104 -1.28 -2.61 11.60
C ALA A 104 -0.89 -2.40 10.12
N MET A 105 -0.27 -1.27 9.79
CA MET A 105 0.21 -1.00 8.43
C MET A 105 1.42 -1.85 8.04
N ASP A 106 2.34 -2.17 8.96
CA ASP A 106 3.46 -3.09 8.69
C ASP A 106 2.96 -4.49 8.36
N VAL A 107 2.02 -4.93 9.17
CA VAL A 107 1.29 -6.19 9.04
C VAL A 107 0.61 -6.32 7.68
N LEU A 108 -0.14 -5.29 7.27
CA LEU A 108 -0.85 -5.26 6.00
C LEU A 108 0.13 -5.20 4.84
N SER A 109 1.13 -4.32 4.91
CA SER A 109 2.20 -4.23 3.92
C SER A 109 2.89 -5.58 3.74
N LYS A 110 3.12 -6.32 4.84
CA LYS A 110 3.72 -7.63 4.76
C LYS A 110 2.81 -8.65 4.07
N ALA A 111 1.51 -8.63 4.37
CA ALA A 111 0.55 -9.49 3.67
C ALA A 111 0.44 -9.17 2.17
N GLU A 112 0.52 -7.88 1.80
CA GLU A 112 0.51 -7.40 0.41
C GLU A 112 1.79 -7.76 -0.35
N GLU A 113 2.96 -7.69 0.30
CA GLU A 113 4.24 -8.18 -0.24
C GLU A 113 4.16 -9.67 -0.64
N ASP A 114 3.35 -10.45 0.09
CA ASP A 114 3.34 -11.92 0.10
C ASP A 114 2.19 -12.54 -0.77
N MET A 115 1.40 -11.73 -1.49
CA MET A 115 0.23 -12.23 -2.22
C MET A 115 -0.07 -11.45 -3.50
N SER A 116 -0.31 -12.15 -4.61
CA SER A 116 -0.77 -11.49 -5.84
C SER A 116 -2.26 -11.14 -5.77
N VAL A 117 -2.69 -10.14 -6.54
CA VAL A 117 -4.12 -9.76 -6.64
C VAL A 117 -4.99 -10.96 -7.04
N ASN A 118 -4.55 -11.74 -8.02
CA ASN A 118 -5.29 -12.90 -8.52
C ASN A 118 -5.35 -14.05 -7.50
N ASP A 119 -4.25 -14.31 -6.80
CA ASP A 119 -4.23 -15.32 -5.73
C ASP A 119 -5.12 -14.89 -4.56
N ALA A 120 -5.11 -13.60 -4.20
CA ALA A 120 -5.98 -13.06 -3.17
C ALA A 120 -7.46 -13.23 -3.52
N VAL A 121 -7.83 -12.97 -4.77
CA VAL A 121 -9.19 -13.21 -5.27
C VAL A 121 -9.54 -14.69 -5.18
N HIS A 122 -8.66 -15.58 -5.63
CA HIS A 122 -8.88 -17.03 -5.59
C HIS A 122 -9.04 -17.56 -4.16
N ASN A 123 -8.24 -17.06 -3.24
CA ASN A 123 -8.21 -17.48 -1.84
C ASN A 123 -9.31 -16.79 -1.00
N GLY A 124 -10.04 -15.83 -1.56
CA GLY A 124 -11.01 -15.02 -0.83
C GLY A 124 -10.37 -14.11 0.23
N ALA A 125 -9.11 -13.72 0.01
CA ALA A 125 -8.27 -12.94 0.91
C ALA A 125 -7.90 -11.55 0.36
N VAL A 126 -8.79 -10.97 -0.46
CA VAL A 126 -8.55 -9.66 -1.07
C VAL A 126 -8.54 -8.58 -0.01
N ILE A 127 -7.38 -7.94 0.14
CA ILE A 127 -7.23 -6.72 0.93
C ILE A 127 -7.65 -5.55 0.05
N THR A 128 -8.70 -4.83 0.48
CA THR A 128 -9.13 -3.59 -0.15
C THR A 128 -8.78 -2.41 0.74
N ARG A 129 -8.62 -1.22 0.15
CA ARG A 129 -8.38 0.00 0.94
C ARG A 129 -9.51 0.30 1.92
N ASP A 130 -10.75 -0.06 1.58
CA ASP A 130 -11.90 0.00 2.50
C ASP A 130 -11.72 -0.91 3.73
N GLY A 131 -11.10 -2.08 3.55
CA GLY A 131 -10.70 -2.98 4.63
C GLY A 131 -9.58 -2.40 5.48
N VAL A 132 -8.51 -1.89 4.85
CA VAL A 132 -7.39 -1.21 5.53
C VAL A 132 -7.91 -0.05 6.39
N ASN A 133 -8.80 0.78 5.84
CA ASN A 133 -9.41 1.91 6.55
C ASN A 133 -10.22 1.47 7.78
N SER A 134 -10.94 0.34 7.68
CA SER A 134 -11.73 -0.18 8.80
C SER A 134 -10.88 -0.68 9.97
N VAL A 135 -9.70 -1.23 9.69
CA VAL A 135 -8.76 -1.74 10.70
C VAL A 135 -7.98 -0.60 11.33
N THR A 136 -7.52 0.35 10.53
CA THR A 136 -6.66 1.45 10.98
C THR A 136 -7.44 2.63 11.55
N GLY A 137 -8.76 2.63 11.43
CA GLY A 137 -9.62 3.76 11.78
C GLY A 137 -9.47 4.96 10.84
N MET A 138 -8.80 4.79 9.69
CA MET A 138 -8.69 5.82 8.66
C MET A 138 -10.04 6.04 7.97
N GLN A 139 -10.32 7.28 7.59
CA GLN A 139 -11.55 7.62 6.86
C GLN A 139 -11.50 7.00 5.44
N PRO A 140 -12.63 6.47 4.92
CA PRO A 140 -12.72 5.97 3.55
C PRO A 140 -12.27 7.03 2.53
N MET A 141 -11.14 6.78 1.85
CA MET A 141 -10.50 7.68 0.87
C MET A 141 -10.85 9.16 1.11
N ASP A 142 -10.34 9.71 2.21
CA ASP A 142 -10.22 11.16 2.43
C ASP A 142 -8.81 11.62 2.00
N THR A 143 -8.24 10.92 1.01
CA THR A 143 -6.96 11.22 0.34
C THR A 143 -7.15 12.39 -0.62
N ASP A 144 -7.76 13.47 -0.11
CA ASP A 144 -7.61 14.76 -0.75
C ASP A 144 -6.16 15.20 -0.57
N CYS A 145 -5.67 16.02 -1.49
CA CYS A 145 -4.35 16.65 -1.44
C CYS A 145 -4.08 17.62 -0.27
N GLY A 146 -4.80 17.46 0.84
CA GLY A 146 -4.79 18.25 2.06
C GLY A 146 -5.65 19.52 1.96
N GLY A 147 -6.45 19.78 2.99
CA GLY A 147 -7.00 21.09 3.39
C GLY A 147 -8.01 21.79 2.48
N ASN A 148 -7.87 21.74 1.15
CA ASN A 148 -8.80 22.31 0.17
C ASN A 148 -8.77 21.50 -1.13
N ASP A 149 -9.94 20.99 -1.49
CA ASP A 149 -10.25 20.11 -2.64
C ASP A 149 -9.96 20.72 -4.03
N THR A 150 -9.57 21.99 -4.11
CA THR A 150 -9.50 22.72 -5.38
C THR A 150 -8.27 22.38 -6.22
N ASP A 151 -7.27 21.74 -5.61
CA ASP A 151 -5.94 21.56 -6.22
C ASP A 151 -5.74 20.16 -6.82
N CYS A 152 -6.72 19.26 -6.64
CA CYS A 152 -6.65 17.89 -7.13
C CYS A 152 -7.90 17.46 -7.87
N VAL A 153 -7.68 16.55 -8.82
CA VAL A 153 -8.72 15.93 -9.63
C VAL A 153 -8.89 14.52 -9.11
N GLU A 154 -10.12 14.07 -8.93
CA GLU A 154 -10.39 12.70 -8.45
C GLU A 154 -9.65 12.41 -7.13
N GLY A 155 -9.56 13.38 -6.23
CA GLY A 155 -8.95 13.23 -4.90
C GLY A 155 -7.43 13.40 -4.84
N ASP A 156 -6.68 12.68 -5.67
CA ASP A 156 -5.23 12.47 -5.53
C ASP A 156 -4.40 12.79 -6.79
N MET A 157 -5.03 13.16 -7.91
CA MET A 157 -4.30 13.54 -9.12
C MET A 157 -4.06 15.05 -9.18
N LYS A 158 -2.78 15.46 -9.26
CA LYS A 158 -2.39 16.84 -9.60
C LYS A 158 -2.12 17.01 -11.09
N ALA A 159 -2.77 18.01 -11.68
CA ALA A 159 -2.50 18.42 -13.05
C ALA A 159 -1.25 19.30 -13.14
N ALA A 160 -0.39 19.05 -14.12
CA ALA A 160 0.81 19.84 -14.38
C ALA A 160 0.51 21.20 -15.06
N SER A 161 -0.65 21.32 -15.68
CA SER A 161 -1.06 22.49 -16.46
C SER A 161 -2.58 22.62 -16.51
N HIS A 162 -3.08 23.80 -16.90
CA HIS A 162 -4.51 24.00 -17.11
C HIS A 162 -5.08 23.09 -18.21
N GLU A 163 -4.30 22.79 -19.26
CA GLU A 163 -4.74 21.89 -20.32
C GLU A 163 -4.90 20.45 -19.81
N GLN A 164 -3.93 19.96 -19.03
CA GLN A 164 -4.03 18.64 -18.42
C GLN A 164 -5.15 18.60 -17.37
N LEU A 165 -5.38 19.69 -16.63
CA LEU A 165 -6.50 19.79 -15.69
C LEU A 165 -7.83 19.59 -16.42
N LEU A 166 -8.04 20.29 -17.53
CA LEU A 166 -9.25 20.13 -18.33
C LEU A 166 -9.38 18.71 -18.92
N LEU A 167 -8.26 18.05 -19.25
CA LEU A 167 -8.29 16.65 -19.70
C LEU A 167 -8.73 15.71 -18.57
N LEU A 168 -8.11 15.83 -17.39
CA LEU A 168 -8.42 15.01 -16.22
C LEU A 168 -9.86 15.25 -15.75
N GLN A 169 -10.38 16.47 -15.88
CA GLN A 169 -11.79 16.80 -15.59
C GLN A 169 -12.76 16.38 -16.71
N GLY A 170 -12.31 15.75 -17.80
CA GLY A 170 -13.17 15.37 -18.92
C GLY A 170 -13.72 16.55 -19.74
N LEU A 171 -13.17 17.75 -19.58
CA LEU A 171 -13.63 19.00 -20.20
C LEU A 171 -12.86 19.39 -21.48
N SER A 172 -11.85 18.61 -21.90
CA SER A 172 -11.03 18.91 -23.09
C SER A 172 -10.87 17.73 -24.05
N GLU A 173 -11.10 18.02 -25.33
CA GLU A 173 -10.85 17.13 -26.47
C GLU A 173 -9.55 17.50 -27.23
N ARG A 174 -8.58 18.18 -26.63
CA ARG A 174 -7.39 18.65 -27.38
C ARG A 174 -6.07 17.97 -27.06
N ALA A 175 -6.00 17.18 -25.99
CA ALA A 175 -4.76 16.51 -25.61
C ALA A 175 -4.50 15.23 -26.43
N GLN A 176 -3.23 15.02 -26.80
CA GLN A 176 -2.72 13.91 -27.62
C GLN A 176 -1.98 12.84 -26.81
N TRP A 177 -2.11 12.82 -25.48
CA TRP A 177 -1.35 11.89 -24.64
C TRP A 177 -1.88 10.45 -24.80
N VAL A 178 -0.97 9.48 -24.86
CA VAL A 178 -1.30 8.06 -24.73
C VAL A 178 -1.45 7.79 -23.22
N GLY A 179 -2.69 7.85 -22.73
CA GLY A 179 -3.01 7.85 -21.29
C GLY A 179 -3.39 9.24 -20.75
N ALA A 180 -3.53 9.35 -19.43
CA ALA A 180 -3.94 10.60 -18.77
C ALA A 180 -2.79 11.61 -18.57
N GLY A 181 -1.55 11.15 -18.72
CA GLY A 181 -0.34 11.96 -18.64
C GLY A 181 0.71 11.54 -19.65
N ARG A 182 1.77 12.34 -19.74
CA ARG A 182 2.93 12.08 -20.59
C ARG A 182 3.77 10.92 -20.04
N PRO A 183 4.10 9.88 -20.82
CA PRO A 183 5.08 8.87 -20.42
C PRO A 183 6.47 9.47 -20.18
N TRP A 184 7.24 8.87 -19.26
CA TRP A 184 8.62 9.29 -19.00
C TRP A 184 9.52 9.04 -20.22
N ASP A 185 10.33 10.04 -20.57
CA ASP A 185 11.29 9.92 -21.67
C ASP A 185 12.20 8.69 -21.49
N ASN A 186 12.35 7.88 -22.55
CA ASN A 186 13.08 6.60 -22.57
C ASN A 186 12.60 5.57 -21.53
N ALA A 187 11.38 5.70 -21.00
CA ALA A 187 10.88 4.87 -19.91
C ALA A 187 11.78 4.87 -18.66
N ALA A 188 12.56 5.95 -18.47
CA ALA A 188 13.51 6.09 -17.37
C ALA A 188 12.99 7.09 -16.34
N VAL A 189 12.50 6.57 -15.21
CA VAL A 189 11.96 7.36 -14.10
C VAL A 189 13.08 7.65 -13.12
N LYS A 190 13.45 8.92 -13.00
CA LYS A 190 14.38 9.38 -11.97
C LYS A 190 13.59 9.78 -10.74
N TYR A 191 14.11 9.50 -9.56
CA TYR A 191 13.52 9.95 -8.31
C TYR A 191 14.58 10.31 -7.27
N CYS A 192 14.18 11.02 -6.22
CA CYS A 192 14.94 11.17 -5.00
C CYS A 192 13.98 11.28 -3.81
N PHE A 193 14.46 10.97 -2.61
CA PHE A 193 13.70 11.13 -1.37
C PHE A 193 13.96 12.48 -0.72
N ALA A 194 12.92 13.13 -0.20
CA ALA A 194 13.10 14.24 0.74
C ALA A 194 13.94 13.78 1.95
N SER A 195 14.69 14.69 2.56
CA SER A 195 15.69 14.32 3.58
C SER A 195 15.12 13.63 4.83
N ASP A 196 13.84 13.81 5.10
CA ASP A 196 13.11 13.31 6.29
C ASP A 196 12.10 12.21 5.96
N VAL A 197 12.14 11.63 4.76
CA VAL A 197 11.29 10.46 4.45
C VAL A 197 11.71 9.27 5.31
N SER A 198 10.73 8.62 5.95
CA SER A 198 10.93 7.46 6.81
C SER A 198 11.46 6.25 6.03
N ASP A 199 12.16 5.34 6.71
CA ASP A 199 12.67 4.13 6.08
C ASP A 199 11.54 3.18 5.63
N ARG A 200 10.38 3.24 6.27
CA ARG A 200 9.15 2.57 5.81
C ARG A 200 8.76 3.00 4.41
N VAL A 201 8.63 4.31 4.17
CA VAL A 201 8.28 4.84 2.86
C VAL A 201 9.34 4.47 1.81
N LYS A 202 10.63 4.54 2.16
CA LYS A 202 11.71 4.12 1.24
C LYS A 202 11.61 2.63 0.89
N LYS A 203 11.41 1.75 1.89
CA LYS A 203 11.23 0.30 1.68
C LYS A 203 10.07 0.03 0.73
N LEU A 204 8.89 0.59 1.01
CA LEU A 204 7.70 0.42 0.17
C LEU A 204 7.90 0.97 -1.24
N TRP A 205 8.57 2.12 -1.39
CA TRP A 205 8.94 2.66 -2.69
C TRP A 205 9.79 1.68 -3.49
N HIS A 206 10.82 1.10 -2.86
CA HIS A 206 11.68 0.12 -3.53
C HIS A 206 10.91 -1.15 -3.91
N LEU A 207 10.01 -1.64 -3.06
CA LEU A 207 9.16 -2.79 -3.37
C LEU A 207 8.21 -2.50 -4.53
N ALA A 208 7.52 -1.35 -4.50
CA ALA A 208 6.61 -0.91 -5.54
C ALA A 208 7.32 -0.75 -6.88
N THR A 209 8.43 -0.02 -6.92
CA THR A 209 9.22 0.18 -8.15
C THR A 209 9.81 -1.12 -8.68
N ALA A 210 10.21 -2.05 -7.80
CA ALA A 210 10.64 -3.39 -8.20
C ALA A 210 9.48 -4.24 -8.75
N GLN A 211 8.27 -4.13 -8.20
CA GLN A 211 7.09 -4.82 -8.75
C GLN A 211 6.75 -4.27 -10.14
N ILE A 212 6.70 -2.94 -10.30
CA ILE A 212 6.43 -2.28 -11.60
C ILE A 212 7.50 -2.66 -12.63
N SER A 213 8.79 -2.63 -12.26
CA SER A 213 9.89 -3.01 -13.16
C SER A 213 9.81 -4.49 -13.54
N ARG A 214 9.31 -5.37 -12.67
CA ARG A 214 9.09 -6.79 -12.99
C ARG A 214 7.89 -6.97 -13.91
N ALA A 215 6.83 -6.20 -13.73
CA ALA A 215 5.64 -6.21 -14.55
C ALA A 215 5.88 -5.66 -15.95
N VAL A 216 6.63 -4.57 -16.05
CA VAL A 216 6.92 -3.84 -17.30
C VAL A 216 8.42 -3.50 -17.34
N PRO A 217 9.28 -4.46 -17.75
CA PRO A 217 10.75 -4.34 -17.68
C PRO A 217 11.36 -3.17 -18.44
N CYS A 218 10.59 -2.58 -19.34
CA CYS A 218 11.00 -1.42 -20.10
C CYS A 218 11.05 -0.14 -19.23
N ILE A 219 10.23 -0.08 -18.15
CA ILE A 219 10.16 1.03 -17.22
C ILE A 219 11.21 0.80 -16.12
N THR A 220 12.10 1.77 -15.95
CA THR A 220 13.21 1.69 -15.00
C THR A 220 13.17 2.83 -14.00
N PHE A 221 13.60 2.57 -12.77
CA PHE A 221 13.66 3.56 -11.71
C PHE A 221 15.10 3.78 -11.27
N GLN A 222 15.48 5.06 -11.15
CA GLN A 222 16.83 5.46 -10.74
C GLN A 222 16.74 6.49 -9.61
N ASP A 223 17.29 6.15 -8.44
CA ASP A 223 17.58 7.15 -7.42
C ASP A 223 18.73 8.05 -7.91
N VAL A 224 18.47 9.33 -8.05
CA VAL A 224 19.48 10.31 -8.47
C VAL A 224 20.06 11.08 -7.30
N GLY A 225 19.56 10.91 -6.08
CA GLY A 225 19.99 11.67 -4.91
C GLY A 225 19.26 13.00 -4.75
N ASN A 226 19.16 13.44 -3.50
CA ASN A 226 18.53 14.68 -3.09
C ASN A 226 19.58 15.78 -2.94
N SER A 227 19.49 16.82 -3.77
CA SER A 227 20.37 17.99 -3.72
C SER A 227 19.88 19.08 -2.78
N GLY A 228 18.65 18.96 -2.27
CA GLY A 228 18.03 19.87 -1.33
C GLY A 228 16.52 19.68 -1.22
N GLY A 229 16.00 19.74 0.00
CA GLY A 229 14.57 19.73 0.28
C GLY A 229 14.15 18.69 1.31
N TRP A 230 13.19 19.09 2.14
CA TRP A 230 12.54 18.28 3.17
C TRP A 230 11.08 18.04 2.80
N SER A 231 10.41 17.07 3.42
CA SER A 231 9.00 16.83 3.24
C SER A 231 8.24 18.10 3.59
N SER A 232 8.56 18.80 4.67
CA SER A 232 7.94 20.10 5.01
C SER A 232 8.22 21.25 4.03
N THR A 233 9.02 21.05 2.98
CA THR A 233 9.34 22.12 2.03
C THR A 233 8.13 22.48 1.17
N HIS A 234 7.64 23.71 1.33
CA HIS A 234 6.47 24.21 0.59
C HIS A 234 6.82 24.83 -0.76
N LYS A 235 8.03 25.39 -0.90
CA LYS A 235 8.47 25.98 -2.17
C LYS A 235 8.99 24.90 -3.09
N ARG A 236 8.28 24.64 -4.19
CA ARG A 236 8.71 23.68 -5.24
C ARG A 236 10.14 23.91 -5.73
N THR A 237 10.61 25.15 -5.76
CA THR A 237 11.99 25.50 -6.18
C THR A 237 13.07 25.02 -5.20
N GLN A 238 12.69 24.55 -4.02
CA GLN A 238 13.58 24.03 -2.98
C GLN A 238 13.44 22.51 -2.82
N GLN A 239 12.61 21.86 -3.64
CA GLN A 239 12.48 20.41 -3.73
C GLN A 239 13.29 19.97 -4.95
N THR A 240 14.55 19.62 -4.73
CA THR A 240 15.53 19.46 -5.78
C THR A 240 16.21 18.10 -5.67
N CYS A 241 16.09 17.30 -6.72
CA CYS A 241 16.94 16.13 -6.92
C CYS A 241 18.20 16.55 -7.69
N ASP A 242 19.30 15.78 -7.57
CA ASP A 242 20.56 16.08 -8.27
C ASP A 242 20.41 16.10 -9.80
N SER A 243 19.38 15.42 -10.32
CA SER A 243 19.00 15.46 -11.73
C SER A 243 17.52 15.78 -11.88
N THR A 244 17.19 16.65 -12.84
CA THR A 244 15.83 16.84 -13.34
C THR A 244 15.76 16.31 -14.78
N THR A 245 14.62 15.85 -15.27
CA THR A 245 13.31 15.73 -14.61
C THR A 245 13.27 14.50 -13.70
N ALA A 246 12.69 14.61 -12.50
CA ALA A 246 12.64 13.53 -11.50
C ALA A 246 11.41 13.63 -10.58
N ILE A 247 11.10 12.56 -9.84
CA ILE A 247 10.10 12.53 -8.77
C ILE A 247 10.78 12.90 -7.45
N PHE A 248 10.21 13.83 -6.70
CA PHE A 248 10.60 14.18 -5.34
C PHE A 248 9.63 13.52 -4.37
N VAL A 249 10.03 12.38 -3.80
CA VAL A 249 9.20 11.60 -2.87
C VAL A 249 9.22 12.28 -1.50
N GLN A 250 8.04 12.62 -0.97
CA GLN A 250 7.88 13.35 0.29
C GLN A 250 6.79 12.71 1.16
N SER A 251 6.88 12.93 2.47
CA SER A 251 5.91 12.45 3.46
C SER A 251 5.46 13.57 4.39
N LYS A 252 4.75 14.57 3.85
CA LYS A 252 4.16 15.65 4.67
C LYS A 252 3.08 15.09 5.60
N PRO A 253 3.10 15.40 6.92
CA PRO A 253 2.00 15.10 7.82
C PRO A 253 0.70 15.72 7.31
N SER A 254 -0.40 14.95 7.34
CA SER A 254 -1.71 15.38 6.85
C SER A 254 -1.73 15.83 5.37
N GLY A 255 -0.72 15.44 4.59
CA GLY A 255 -0.58 15.80 3.18
C GLY A 255 -1.43 14.94 2.23
N GLY A 256 -2.11 13.91 2.74
CA GLY A 256 -2.79 12.90 1.95
C GLY A 256 -1.84 11.98 1.19
N CYS A 257 -2.38 11.28 0.21
CA CYS A 257 -1.65 10.52 -0.82
C CYS A 257 -1.98 11.22 -2.14
N TRP A 258 -0.95 11.60 -2.91
CA TRP A 258 -1.18 12.20 -4.23
C TRP A 258 0.08 12.22 -5.09
N SER A 259 -0.15 12.34 -6.39
CA SER A 259 0.90 12.40 -7.39
C SER A 259 0.50 13.31 -8.55
N PHE A 260 1.51 13.79 -9.28
CA PHE A 260 1.25 14.39 -10.58
C PHE A 260 1.03 13.30 -11.62
N VAL A 261 0.18 13.57 -12.62
CA VAL A 261 -0.11 12.58 -13.67
C VAL A 261 0.92 12.67 -14.81
N GLY A 262 1.79 11.66 -14.94
CA GLY A 262 2.84 11.60 -15.95
C GLY A 262 4.09 12.46 -15.65
N GLN A 263 5.04 12.48 -16.60
CA GLN A 263 6.30 13.21 -16.49
C GLN A 263 6.12 14.73 -16.71
N ILE A 264 6.53 15.53 -15.74
CA ILE A 264 6.57 16.99 -15.84
C ILE A 264 7.99 17.50 -16.04
N ARG A 265 8.29 17.98 -17.24
CA ARG A 265 9.64 18.40 -17.59
C ARG A 265 10.11 19.65 -16.86
N GLY A 266 11.41 19.66 -16.52
CA GLY A 266 12.16 20.86 -16.14
C GLY A 266 12.28 21.12 -14.63
N PHE A 267 11.72 20.25 -13.78
CA PHE A 267 11.88 20.31 -12.33
C PHE A 267 11.67 18.93 -11.69
N SER A 268 11.81 18.85 -10.36
CA SER A 268 11.45 17.66 -9.58
C SER A 268 9.98 17.74 -9.17
N GLN A 269 9.14 16.84 -9.70
CA GLN A 269 7.71 16.81 -9.40
C GLN A 269 7.46 16.09 -8.06
N GLY A 270 6.66 16.68 -7.17
CA GLY A 270 6.36 16.06 -5.88
C GLY A 270 5.46 14.83 -6.02
N LEU A 271 5.74 13.80 -5.21
CA LEU A 271 4.84 12.67 -4.95
C LEU A 271 4.73 12.50 -3.44
N GLN A 272 3.52 12.51 -2.93
CA GLN A 272 3.21 12.57 -1.50
C GLN A 272 2.72 11.23 -0.99
N LEU A 273 3.41 10.70 0.03
CA LEU A 273 3.06 9.48 0.75
C LEU A 273 3.04 9.78 2.24
N HIS A 274 1.93 10.30 2.78
CA HIS A 274 1.82 10.57 4.22
C HIS A 274 1.98 9.29 5.03
N ASP A 275 2.98 9.21 5.91
CA ASP A 275 3.18 8.08 6.82
C ASP A 275 2.40 8.33 8.14
N PRO A 276 1.58 7.37 8.64
CA PRO A 276 1.32 6.02 8.11
C PRO A 276 0.12 5.91 7.14
N GLY A 277 -0.56 7.00 6.79
CA GLY A 277 -1.79 6.99 5.99
C GLY A 277 -1.70 6.44 4.55
N CYS A 278 -0.51 6.45 3.96
CA CYS A 278 -0.23 6.11 2.56
C CYS A 278 0.84 5.04 2.43
N THR A 279 1.12 4.31 3.51
CA THR A 279 2.20 3.32 3.58
C THR A 279 1.69 1.89 3.48
N SER A 280 0.80 1.62 2.53
CA SER A 280 0.53 0.27 2.01
C SER A 280 1.20 0.12 0.65
N LEU A 281 1.53 -1.11 0.25
CA LEU A 281 2.20 -1.37 -1.01
C LEU A 281 1.32 -0.94 -2.20
N GLY A 282 0.02 -1.27 -2.17
CA GLY A 282 -0.93 -0.84 -3.18
C GLY A 282 -1.03 0.68 -3.31
N THR A 283 -1.05 1.43 -2.20
CA THR A 283 -1.03 2.91 -2.25
C THR A 283 0.20 3.42 -2.97
N VAL A 284 1.39 2.93 -2.62
CA VAL A 284 2.63 3.42 -3.22
C VAL A 284 2.66 3.11 -4.70
N ILE A 285 2.20 1.92 -5.11
CA ILE A 285 2.06 1.54 -6.52
C ILE A 285 1.07 2.46 -7.24
N HIS A 286 -0.08 2.76 -6.63
CA HIS A 286 -1.10 3.65 -7.17
C HIS A 286 -0.55 5.05 -7.48
N GLU A 287 0.15 5.67 -6.52
CA GLU A 287 0.74 7.01 -6.69
C GLU A 287 1.87 7.03 -7.73
N ILE A 288 2.65 5.93 -7.81
CA ILE A 288 3.62 5.75 -8.88
C ILE A 288 2.88 5.58 -10.23
N GLY A 289 1.77 4.85 -10.28
CA GLY A 289 0.92 4.67 -11.45
C GLY A 289 0.46 6.01 -12.04
N HIS A 290 -0.03 6.92 -11.19
CA HIS A 290 -0.28 8.31 -11.59
C HIS A 290 0.96 8.99 -12.17
N SER A 291 2.10 8.90 -11.50
CA SER A 291 3.35 9.49 -11.99
C SER A 291 3.80 8.92 -13.35
N LEU A 292 3.42 7.68 -13.66
CA LEU A 292 3.66 7.02 -14.94
C LEU A 292 2.65 7.41 -16.03
N GLY A 293 1.54 8.05 -15.64
CA GLY A 293 0.52 8.61 -16.53
C GLY A 293 -0.85 7.94 -16.48
N MET A 294 -1.08 6.99 -15.55
CA MET A 294 -2.38 6.34 -15.38
C MET A 294 -3.37 7.29 -14.69
N ALA A 295 -4.64 7.20 -15.07
CA ALA A 295 -5.76 7.77 -14.34
C ALA A 295 -6.59 6.65 -13.73
N HIS A 296 -7.60 7.01 -12.97
CA HIS A 296 -8.46 6.04 -12.35
C HIS A 296 -9.30 5.22 -13.34
N GLU A 297 -9.52 3.96 -12.98
CA GLU A 297 -10.31 3.03 -13.78
C GLU A 297 -11.80 3.40 -13.76
N GLN A 298 -12.32 3.85 -12.61
CA GLN A 298 -13.73 4.22 -12.48
C GLN A 298 -14.09 5.56 -13.16
N SER A 299 -13.17 6.26 -13.80
CA SER A 299 -13.48 7.46 -14.60
C SER A 299 -13.43 7.20 -16.10
N ARG A 300 -13.14 5.96 -16.54
CA ARG A 300 -13.16 5.57 -17.96
C ARG A 300 -14.48 5.92 -18.68
N PRO A 301 -14.44 6.18 -20.00
CA PRO A 301 -15.62 6.53 -20.78
C PRO A 301 -16.64 5.40 -20.91
N ASP A 302 -16.20 4.14 -20.82
CA ASP A 302 -17.03 2.94 -20.90
C ASP A 302 -17.52 2.41 -19.54
N ARG A 303 -17.10 3.03 -18.43
CA ARG A 303 -17.35 2.56 -17.05
C ARG A 303 -18.82 2.24 -16.76
N SER A 304 -19.77 2.94 -17.38
CA SER A 304 -21.20 2.80 -17.08
C SER A 304 -21.76 1.44 -17.51
N SER A 305 -21.00 0.67 -18.28
CA SER A 305 -21.30 -0.73 -18.61
C SER A 305 -20.85 -1.70 -17.52
N TYR A 306 -19.96 -1.26 -16.63
CA TYR A 306 -19.23 -2.09 -15.66
C TYR A 306 -19.53 -1.73 -14.22
N VAL A 307 -19.90 -0.49 -13.92
CA VAL A 307 -20.22 -0.03 -12.56
C VAL A 307 -21.41 0.92 -12.56
N THR A 308 -22.12 0.94 -11.43
CA THR A 308 -23.15 1.95 -11.11
C THR A 308 -22.63 2.86 -10.01
N VAL A 309 -22.70 4.17 -10.25
CA VAL A 309 -22.38 5.20 -9.25
C VAL A 309 -23.65 5.66 -8.56
N HIS A 310 -23.67 5.56 -7.23
CA HIS A 310 -24.77 5.99 -6.35
C HIS A 310 -24.50 7.41 -5.86
N TRP A 311 -24.85 8.38 -6.70
CA TRP A 311 -24.59 9.80 -6.48
C TRP A 311 -25.15 10.32 -5.14
N GLU A 312 -26.27 9.77 -4.71
CA GLU A 312 -26.93 10.08 -3.44
C GLU A 312 -26.09 9.72 -2.20
N ASN A 313 -25.15 8.78 -2.33
CA ASN A 313 -24.27 8.34 -1.25
C ASN A 313 -22.94 9.12 -1.20
N ILE A 314 -22.65 9.92 -2.23
CA ILE A 314 -21.42 10.72 -2.31
C ILE A 314 -21.53 11.96 -1.41
N ARG A 315 -20.42 12.29 -0.73
CA ARG A 315 -20.27 13.55 0.03
C ARG A 315 -20.54 14.77 -0.84
N ASP A 316 -21.24 15.74 -0.27
CA ASP A 316 -21.58 16.96 -0.98
C ASP A 316 -20.30 17.68 -1.42
N GLY A 317 -20.25 18.11 -2.69
CA GLY A 317 -19.05 18.69 -3.31
C GLY A 317 -18.10 17.69 -3.98
N LYS A 318 -18.18 16.39 -3.64
CA LYS A 318 -17.27 15.34 -4.15
C LYS A 318 -17.73 14.61 -5.40
N GLY A 319 -18.88 15.00 -5.96
CA GLY A 319 -19.41 14.37 -7.18
C GLY A 319 -18.46 14.44 -8.38
N HIS A 320 -17.69 15.52 -8.49
CA HIS A 320 -16.75 15.71 -9.60
C HIS A 320 -15.67 14.61 -9.68
N ASN A 321 -15.32 13.95 -8.57
CA ASN A 321 -14.38 12.82 -8.53
C ASN A 321 -14.92 11.54 -9.19
N PHE A 322 -16.21 11.53 -9.50
CA PHE A 322 -16.88 10.41 -10.17
C PHE A 322 -17.31 10.78 -11.58
N GLU A 323 -16.90 11.92 -12.13
CA GLU A 323 -17.23 12.27 -13.51
C GLU A 323 -16.48 11.38 -14.50
N ILE A 324 -17.01 11.26 -15.71
CA ILE A 324 -16.41 10.44 -16.77
C ILE A 324 -15.37 11.27 -17.52
N SER A 325 -14.15 10.75 -17.62
CA SER A 325 -13.14 11.24 -18.55
C SER A 325 -13.38 10.67 -19.95
N GLN A 326 -13.87 11.50 -20.86
CA GLN A 326 -14.24 11.10 -22.24
C GLN A 326 -13.08 10.54 -23.08
N ARG A 327 -11.83 10.76 -22.63
CA ARG A 327 -10.60 10.28 -23.27
C ARG A 327 -9.79 9.36 -22.39
N GLY A 328 -10.42 8.78 -21.36
CA GLY A 328 -9.82 7.71 -20.59
C GLY A 328 -9.34 6.59 -21.51
N TYR A 329 -8.27 5.92 -21.08
CA TYR A 329 -7.70 4.80 -21.82
C TYR A 329 -8.68 3.62 -21.83
N THR A 330 -8.97 3.06 -23.00
CA THR A 330 -9.90 1.92 -23.18
C THR A 330 -9.36 0.84 -24.12
N ASP A 331 -8.05 0.83 -24.38
CA ASP A 331 -7.45 -0.19 -25.26
C ASP A 331 -7.32 -1.54 -24.54
N GLN A 332 -7.39 -1.56 -23.20
CA GLN A 332 -7.60 -2.77 -22.40
C GLN A 332 -9.06 -2.84 -21.92
N ASP A 333 -9.54 -4.06 -21.67
CA ASP A 333 -10.85 -4.29 -21.05
C ASP A 333 -10.95 -3.58 -19.69
N TYR A 334 -12.17 -3.30 -19.23
CA TYR A 334 -12.38 -2.73 -17.91
C TYR A 334 -11.93 -3.70 -16.81
N ASP A 335 -11.08 -3.23 -15.91
CA ASP A 335 -10.47 -4.07 -14.89
C ASP A 335 -10.93 -3.73 -13.47
N TYR A 336 -11.83 -4.56 -12.93
CA TYR A 336 -12.26 -4.45 -11.53
C TYR A 336 -11.13 -4.64 -10.51
N LEU A 337 -10.02 -5.27 -10.92
CA LEU A 337 -8.85 -5.52 -10.08
C LEU A 337 -7.76 -4.46 -10.26
N SER A 338 -7.99 -3.43 -11.08
CA SER A 338 -7.00 -2.37 -11.27
C SER A 338 -6.68 -1.72 -9.94
N VAL A 339 -5.39 -1.53 -9.66
CA VAL A 339 -4.93 -0.75 -8.48
C VAL A 339 -5.38 0.71 -8.59
N MET A 340 -5.76 1.17 -9.78
CA MET A 340 -6.30 2.50 -10.06
C MET A 340 -7.83 2.57 -9.92
N HIS A 341 -8.50 1.50 -9.48
CA HIS A 341 -9.95 1.52 -9.28
C HIS A 341 -10.30 2.01 -7.87
N TYR A 342 -11.21 2.97 -7.74
CA TYR A 342 -11.75 3.38 -6.44
C TYR A 342 -12.36 2.22 -5.65
N THR A 343 -12.34 2.37 -4.33
CA THR A 343 -13.07 1.47 -3.44
C THR A 343 -14.57 1.63 -3.59
N ARG A 344 -15.29 0.60 -3.14
CA ARG A 344 -16.75 0.57 -3.09
C ARG A 344 -17.37 1.75 -2.33
N ARG A 345 -16.70 2.24 -1.28
CA ARG A 345 -17.19 3.33 -0.40
C ARG A 345 -16.39 4.63 -0.52
N ALA A 346 -15.64 4.81 -1.61
CA ALA A 346 -14.90 6.05 -1.87
C ALA A 346 -15.83 7.27 -1.71
N PHE A 347 -15.39 8.28 -0.96
CA PHE A 347 -16.13 9.53 -0.69
C PHE A 347 -17.57 9.36 -0.18
N THR A 348 -17.88 8.25 0.50
CA THR A 348 -19.22 8.03 1.07
C THR A 348 -19.54 9.02 2.18
N LYS A 349 -20.78 9.52 2.23
CA LYS A 349 -21.27 10.38 3.34
C LYS A 349 -22.04 9.64 4.41
N ASN A 350 -22.40 8.39 4.15
CA ASN A 350 -23.33 7.61 4.98
C ASN A 350 -22.85 6.17 5.21
N GLY A 351 -21.60 5.86 4.82
CA GLY A 351 -21.04 4.50 4.91
C GLY A 351 -21.58 3.53 3.87
N SER A 352 -22.56 3.92 3.05
CA SER A 352 -23.12 3.10 1.97
C SER A 352 -22.22 3.15 0.73
N ALA A 353 -22.34 2.15 -0.13
CA ALA A 353 -21.58 2.06 -1.37
C ALA A 353 -21.86 3.26 -2.29
N THR A 354 -20.80 3.90 -2.77
CA THR A 354 -20.85 4.91 -3.83
C THR A 354 -20.66 4.28 -5.20
N ILE A 355 -20.03 3.10 -5.27
CA ILE A 355 -19.85 2.31 -6.49
C ILE A 355 -20.34 0.89 -6.25
N THR A 356 -21.10 0.31 -7.18
CA THR A 356 -21.43 -1.12 -7.20
C THR A 356 -21.25 -1.72 -8.58
N THR A 357 -21.02 -3.02 -8.63
CA THR A 357 -20.79 -3.81 -9.84
C THR A 357 -22.06 -4.59 -10.22
N PRO A 358 -22.25 -5.00 -11.49
CA PRO A 358 -23.39 -5.77 -11.94
C PRO A 358 -23.64 -7.01 -11.08
N GLY A 359 -24.82 -7.08 -10.47
CA GLY A 359 -25.19 -8.17 -9.57
C GLY A 359 -24.30 -8.31 -8.31
N GLY A 360 -23.47 -7.31 -8.00
CA GLY A 360 -22.53 -7.32 -6.88
C GLY A 360 -21.35 -8.28 -7.04
N GLN A 361 -21.10 -8.80 -8.25
CA GLN A 361 -20.12 -9.87 -8.48
C GLN A 361 -18.68 -9.47 -8.11
N HIS A 362 -18.35 -8.19 -8.27
CA HIS A 362 -17.00 -7.65 -8.06
C HIS A 362 -16.95 -6.58 -6.96
N ASP A 363 -18.03 -6.42 -6.19
CA ASP A 363 -18.12 -5.42 -5.10
C ASP A 363 -17.05 -5.61 -4.01
N ARG A 364 -16.52 -6.83 -3.88
CA ARG A 364 -15.52 -7.20 -2.87
C ARG A 364 -14.08 -7.00 -3.34
N VAL A 365 -13.86 -6.74 -4.63
CA VAL A 365 -12.51 -6.71 -5.22
C VAL A 365 -12.12 -5.35 -5.76
N ILE A 366 -13.10 -4.49 -6.07
CA ILE A 366 -12.83 -3.09 -6.46
C ILE A 366 -12.13 -2.33 -5.33
N GLY A 367 -11.06 -1.62 -5.67
CA GLY A 367 -10.19 -0.95 -4.71
C GLY A 367 -9.32 -1.91 -3.89
N GLN A 368 -8.92 -3.03 -4.48
CA GLN A 368 -7.83 -3.87 -3.97
C GLN A 368 -6.54 -3.04 -3.77
N ASP A 369 -5.78 -3.35 -2.72
CA ASP A 369 -4.60 -2.57 -2.31
C ASP A 369 -3.31 -3.42 -2.28
N LEU A 370 -3.25 -4.48 -3.11
CA LEU A 370 -2.14 -5.45 -3.14
C LEU A 370 -1.07 -5.07 -4.19
N GLY A 371 -1.47 -4.57 -5.34
CA GLY A 371 -0.53 -4.16 -6.40
C GLY A 371 -1.10 -4.23 -7.81
N LEU A 372 -0.23 -4.25 -8.82
CA LEU A 372 -0.65 -4.23 -10.23
C LEU A 372 -1.43 -5.49 -10.61
N SER A 373 -2.56 -5.30 -11.27
CA SER A 373 -3.21 -6.35 -12.04
C SER A 373 -2.44 -6.63 -13.35
N GLN A 374 -2.83 -7.70 -14.06
CA GLN A 374 -2.28 -7.92 -15.41
C GLN A 374 -2.68 -6.79 -16.37
N ALA A 375 -3.91 -6.29 -16.28
CA ALA A 375 -4.40 -5.24 -17.17
C ALA A 375 -3.69 -3.91 -16.89
N ASP A 376 -3.36 -3.60 -15.63
CA ASP A 376 -2.54 -2.44 -15.27
C ASP A 376 -1.16 -2.50 -15.96
N ALA A 377 -0.50 -3.67 -15.89
CA ALA A 377 0.80 -3.88 -16.54
C ALA A 377 0.70 -3.77 -18.07
N ASP A 378 -0.32 -4.37 -18.67
CA ASP A 378 -0.56 -4.33 -20.12
C ASP A 378 -0.87 -2.91 -20.60
N GLN A 379 -1.62 -2.13 -19.83
CA GLN A 379 -1.87 -0.71 -20.09
C GLN A 379 -0.57 0.11 -20.02
N LEU A 380 0.22 -0.03 -18.96
CA LEU A 380 1.51 0.65 -18.84
C LEU A 380 2.42 0.30 -20.02
N ALA A 381 2.54 -0.97 -20.37
CA ALA A 381 3.34 -1.40 -21.51
C ALA A 381 2.87 -0.74 -22.82
N ALA A 382 1.55 -0.69 -23.07
CA ALA A 382 0.99 -0.04 -24.24
C ALA A 382 1.29 1.46 -24.27
N MET A 383 1.13 2.15 -23.14
CA MET A 383 1.42 3.58 -23.01
C MET A 383 2.88 3.92 -23.32
N TYR A 384 3.82 3.07 -22.89
CA TYR A 384 5.25 3.32 -23.04
C TYR A 384 5.83 2.93 -24.40
N ARG A 385 5.07 2.24 -25.27
CA ARG A 385 5.51 1.93 -26.65
C ARG A 385 5.85 3.17 -27.48
N GLY A 386 5.22 4.31 -27.18
CA GLY A 386 5.50 5.58 -27.86
C GLY A 386 6.89 6.16 -27.57
N VAL A 387 7.49 5.82 -26.43
CA VAL A 387 8.83 6.29 -26.01
C VAL A 387 9.87 5.17 -25.98
N GLN A 388 9.44 3.91 -25.98
CA GLN A 388 10.25 2.70 -25.95
C GLN A 388 9.56 1.62 -26.80
N ALA A 389 9.92 1.51 -28.08
CA ALA A 389 9.17 0.69 -29.05
C ALA A 389 9.06 -0.80 -28.69
N GLN A 390 10.03 -1.35 -27.94
CA GLN A 390 10.03 -2.75 -27.48
C GLN A 390 9.40 -2.91 -26.08
N CYS A 391 8.62 -1.94 -25.62
CA CYS A 391 7.97 -2.05 -24.32
C CYS A 391 6.84 -3.09 -24.35
N SER A 392 6.95 -4.06 -23.46
CA SER A 392 5.96 -5.11 -23.20
C SER A 392 5.81 -5.33 -21.71
N SER A 393 4.63 -5.77 -21.33
CA SER A 393 4.36 -6.34 -20.02
C SER A 393 4.80 -7.80 -20.02
N ASN A 394 5.20 -8.28 -18.85
CA ASN A 394 5.28 -9.70 -18.58
C ASN A 394 3.88 -10.21 -18.19
N SER A 395 3.66 -11.52 -18.26
CA SER A 395 2.43 -12.13 -17.77
C SER A 395 2.59 -12.57 -16.31
N ILE A 396 1.56 -12.43 -15.48
CA ILE A 396 1.52 -13.00 -14.13
C ILE A 396 1.55 -14.53 -14.27
N ASP A 397 2.59 -15.15 -13.72
CA ASP A 397 2.73 -16.59 -13.66
C ASP A 397 1.85 -17.14 -12.53
N THR A 398 0.69 -17.67 -12.90
CA THR A 398 -0.23 -18.34 -11.98
C THR A 398 0.10 -19.82 -11.78
N ALA A 399 1.07 -20.37 -12.52
CA ALA A 399 1.41 -21.79 -12.54
C ALA A 399 2.58 -22.11 -11.60
N THR A 400 3.58 -21.24 -11.51
CA THR A 400 4.64 -21.33 -10.50
C THR A 400 4.31 -20.40 -9.35
N LYS A 401 3.65 -20.94 -8.31
CA LYS A 401 3.55 -20.27 -7.01
C LYS A 401 4.93 -20.22 -6.38
N SER A 402 5.76 -19.29 -6.81
CA SER A 402 7.05 -19.10 -6.19
C SER A 402 6.84 -18.72 -4.74
N CYS A 403 7.51 -19.45 -3.87
CA CYS A 403 7.26 -19.43 -2.44
C CYS A 403 8.60 -19.50 -1.70
N ILE A 404 8.75 -18.68 -0.67
CA ILE A 404 9.90 -18.68 0.24
C ILE A 404 9.43 -19.07 1.64
N ASP A 405 10.20 -19.91 2.33
CA ASP A 405 9.91 -20.27 3.72
C ASP A 405 10.08 -19.03 4.64
N ARG A 406 9.15 -18.83 5.56
CA ARG A 406 9.13 -17.65 6.45
C ARG A 406 10.18 -17.79 7.56
N GLY A 407 10.83 -16.69 7.92
CA GLY A 407 11.80 -16.64 9.03
C GLY A 407 13.09 -17.45 8.80
N GLY A 408 13.46 -17.70 7.54
CA GLY A 408 14.65 -18.50 7.21
C GLY A 408 14.53 -19.97 7.62
N HIS A 409 13.31 -20.47 7.81
CA HIS A 409 13.08 -21.83 8.27
C HIS A 409 13.39 -22.85 7.17
N GLU A 410 14.28 -23.82 7.45
CA GLU A 410 14.56 -24.93 6.53
C GLU A 410 13.69 -26.13 6.90
N CYS A 411 12.64 -26.37 6.12
CA CYS A 411 11.64 -27.38 6.44
C CYS A 411 11.92 -28.71 5.73
N SER A 412 11.95 -29.81 6.48
CA SER A 412 12.17 -31.17 5.92
C SER A 412 10.93 -32.05 5.90
N GLN A 413 9.90 -31.72 6.68
CA GLN A 413 8.63 -32.45 6.79
C GLN A 413 7.57 -31.53 7.40
N CYS A 414 6.29 -31.88 7.30
CA CYS A 414 5.20 -31.13 7.92
C CYS A 414 4.82 -31.79 9.24
N SER A 415 5.68 -31.62 10.25
CA SER A 415 5.60 -32.32 11.53
C SER A 415 4.76 -31.62 12.59
N ASP A 416 4.64 -30.29 12.53
CA ASP A 416 3.83 -29.55 13.46
C ASP A 416 3.08 -28.36 12.82
N THR A 417 2.25 -27.69 13.62
CA THR A 417 1.45 -26.55 13.19
C THR A 417 2.27 -25.33 12.76
N GLN A 418 3.53 -25.23 13.16
CA GLN A 418 4.42 -24.15 12.77
C GLN A 418 5.02 -24.42 11.38
N ASP A 419 5.36 -25.69 11.08
CA ASP A 419 5.78 -26.11 9.74
C ASP A 419 4.69 -25.80 8.68
N TYR A 420 3.43 -26.11 8.99
CA TYR A 420 2.31 -25.81 8.09
C TYR A 420 2.09 -24.32 7.82
N LYS A 421 2.64 -23.43 8.65
CA LYS A 421 2.53 -21.97 8.48
C LYS A 421 3.78 -21.36 7.84
N MET A 422 4.96 -21.84 8.22
CA MET A 422 6.22 -21.24 7.80
C MET A 422 6.79 -21.86 6.51
N CYS A 423 6.35 -23.06 6.14
CA CYS A 423 6.97 -23.83 5.07
C CYS A 423 6.11 -23.93 3.81
N CYS A 424 6.66 -23.53 2.67
CA CYS A 424 6.05 -23.62 1.36
C CYS A 424 5.65 -25.05 0.99
N GLY A 425 6.52 -26.03 1.29
CA GLY A 425 6.26 -27.44 1.02
C GLY A 425 5.10 -28.03 1.82
N CYS A 426 4.68 -27.37 2.90
CA CYS A 426 3.54 -27.79 3.73
C CYS A 426 2.23 -27.10 3.38
N GLY A 427 2.25 -26.20 2.38
CA GLY A 427 1.12 -25.33 2.06
C GLY A 427 1.05 -24.06 2.91
N GLY A 428 2.10 -23.79 3.70
CA GLY A 428 2.37 -22.50 4.34
C GLY A 428 3.39 -21.71 3.52
N GLY A 429 4.27 -21.00 4.22
CA GLY A 429 5.31 -20.18 3.59
C GLY A 429 4.74 -18.91 2.96
N MET A 430 5.56 -18.24 2.16
CA MET A 430 5.29 -16.93 1.59
C MET A 430 5.33 -16.99 0.07
N THR A 431 4.16 -16.99 -0.56
CA THR A 431 4.07 -16.89 -2.03
C THR A 431 4.42 -15.48 -2.49
N PHE A 432 4.85 -15.28 -3.74
CA PHE A 432 4.99 -13.93 -4.29
C PHE A 432 4.65 -13.91 -5.78
N GLN A 433 4.23 -12.74 -6.26
CA GLN A 433 3.86 -12.53 -7.64
C GLN A 433 5.08 -12.72 -8.55
N CYS A 434 5.03 -13.78 -9.33
CA CYS A 434 6.00 -14.04 -10.38
C CYS A 434 5.49 -13.53 -11.71
N TRP A 435 6.37 -12.81 -12.41
CA TRP A 435 6.13 -12.36 -13.77
C TRP A 435 6.95 -13.27 -14.69
N SER A 436 6.31 -13.75 -15.76
CA SER A 436 6.87 -14.72 -16.71
C SER A 436 8.22 -14.25 -17.26
N GLY A 437 9.22 -15.16 -17.31
CA GLY A 437 10.53 -14.88 -17.89
C GLY A 437 11.56 -14.27 -16.94
N GLN A 438 11.33 -14.35 -15.63
CA GLN A 438 12.27 -13.96 -14.58
C GLN A 438 12.72 -15.17 -13.74
N ASP A 439 13.91 -15.08 -13.14
CA ASP A 439 14.39 -16.06 -12.15
C ASP A 439 13.57 -15.93 -10.87
N CYS A 440 12.46 -16.66 -10.86
CA CYS A 440 11.61 -16.81 -9.72
C CYS A 440 12.11 -17.98 -8.86
N PRO A 441 12.35 -17.79 -7.54
CA PRO A 441 12.63 -18.90 -6.64
C PRO A 441 11.58 -20.01 -6.84
N PRO A 442 11.99 -21.23 -7.18
CA PRO A 442 11.04 -22.32 -7.36
C PRO A 442 10.33 -22.58 -6.04
N SER A 443 9.03 -22.84 -6.07
CA SER A 443 8.36 -23.39 -4.89
C SER A 443 9.10 -24.65 -4.46
N PRO A 444 9.46 -24.80 -3.17
CA PRO A 444 9.90 -26.07 -2.63
C PRO A 444 8.88 -27.15 -2.95
N ALA A 445 9.37 -28.36 -3.25
CA ALA A 445 8.51 -29.51 -3.50
C ALA A 445 7.62 -29.79 -2.28
N PRO A 446 6.42 -30.37 -2.46
CA PRO A 446 5.56 -30.75 -1.34
C PRO A 446 6.31 -31.64 -0.35
N LEU A 447 6.30 -31.26 0.93
CA LEU A 447 6.97 -31.99 2.00
C LEU A 447 6.09 -33.14 2.51
N PRO A 448 6.68 -34.24 2.99
CA PRO A 448 5.93 -35.34 3.58
C PRO A 448 5.17 -34.87 4.82
N ARG A 449 3.89 -35.26 4.95
CA ARG A 449 3.11 -35.08 6.19
C ARG A 449 3.41 -36.23 7.15
N VAL A 450 3.70 -35.91 8.41
CA VAL A 450 3.93 -36.89 9.49
C VAL A 450 2.64 -37.22 10.21
#